data_AF-A0AA41Z7C1-F1
#
_entry.id   AF-A0AA41Z7C1-F1
#
_cell.length_a   1.000
_cell.length_b   1.000
_cell.length_c   1.000
_cell.angle_alpha   90.00
_cell.angle_beta   90.00
_cell.angle_gamma   90.00
#
_symmetry.space_group_name_H-M   'P 1'
#
loop_
_entity.id
_entity.type
_entity.pdbx_description
1 polymer ?
#
loop_
_entity_poly.entity_id
_entity_poly.type
_entity_poly.pdbx_seq_one_letter_code
_entity_poly.pdbx_strand_id
1 'polypeptide(L)' 'MFDQQDLAYFAKRAKREREIAEASTDAAARRAHLELADEYERRAQGFEPKPIHHRTT' A
#
# COMPACT_ATOMS: atom_id res chain seq x y z
N MET A 1 -17.48 -3.49 0.06
CA MET A 1 -17.07 -2.89 1.35
C MET A 1 -16.08 -3.83 1.99
N PHE A 2 -14.95 -3.34 2.46
CA PHE A 2 -13.97 -4.13 3.21
C PHE A 2 -14.52 -4.42 4.60
N ASP A 3 -14.38 -5.67 5.07
CA ASP A 3 -14.77 -6.02 6.43
C ASP A 3 -13.70 -5.54 7.43
N GLN A 4 -14.05 -5.51 8.72
CA GLN A 4 -13.17 -4.98 9.77
C GLN A 4 -11.81 -5.72 9.86
N GLN A 5 -11.78 -6.99 9.46
CA GLN A 5 -10.56 -7.79 9.34
C GLN A 5 -9.68 -7.34 8.18
N ASP A 6 -10.26 -6.94 7.04
CA ASP A 6 -9.53 -6.42 5.89
C ASP A 6 -8.88 -5.08 6.24
N LEU A 7 -9.59 -4.18 6.92
CA LEU A 7 -9.05 -2.89 7.34
C LEU A 7 -7.87 -3.06 8.30
N ALA A 8 -7.97 -3.97 9.26
CA ALA A 8 -6.89 -4.30 10.19
C ALA A 8 -5.69 -4.93 9.48
N TYR A 9 -5.94 -5.80 8.49
CA TYR A 9 -4.91 -6.37 7.63
C TYR A 9 -4.16 -5.27 6.87
N PHE A 10 -4.89 -4.36 6.21
CA PHE A 10 -4.29 -3.28 5.44
C PHE A 10 -3.47 -2.33 6.32
N ALA A 11 -3.96 -1.97 7.51
CA ALA A 11 -3.20 -1.15 8.45
C ALA A 11 -1.88 -1.84 8.88
N LYS A 12 -1.93 -3.14 9.19
CA LYS A 12 -0.74 -3.92 9.53
C LYS A 12 0.24 -4.01 8.34
N ARG A 13 -0.29 -4.15 7.13
CA ARG A 13 0.52 -4.25 5.91
C ARG A 13 1.19 -2.91 5.58
N ALA A 14 0.45 -1.80 5.66
CA ALA A 14 0.99 -0.45 5.49
C ALA A 14 2.20 -0.19 6.40
N LYS A 15 2.07 -0.53 7.69
CA LYS A 15 3.17 -0.39 8.65
C LYS A 15 4.40 -1.20 8.23
N ARG A 16 4.20 -2.46 7.85
CA ARG A 16 5.29 -3.35 7.43
C ARG A 16 6.00 -2.85 6.17
N GLU A 17 5.25 -2.34 5.18
CA GLU A 17 5.87 -1.80 3.96
C GLU A 17 6.69 -0.53 4.27
N ARG A 18 6.28 0.32 5.23
CA ARG A 18 7.14 1.42 5.71
C ARG A 18 8.41 0.95 6.39
N GLU A 19 8.32 -0.04 7.29
CA GLU A 19 9.48 -0.63 7.95
C GLU A 19 10.49 -1.20 6.92
N ILE A 20 9.99 -1.83 5.85
CA ILE A 20 10.84 -2.33 4.74
C ILE A 20 11.44 -1.16 3.95
N ALA A 21 10.67 -0.12 3.65
CA ALA A 21 11.17 1.06 2.95
C ALA A 21 12.30 1.76 3.72
N GLU A 22 12.19 1.83 5.05
CA GLU A 22 13.22 2.40 5.93
C GLU A 22 14.49 1.53 5.98
N ALA A 23 14.33 0.21 5.94
CA ALA A 23 15.45 -0.73 5.91
C ALA A 23 16.10 -0.89 4.51
N SER A 24 15.43 -0.44 3.44
CA SER A 24 15.91 -0.59 2.07
C SER A 24 17.02 0.42 1.75
N THR A 25 18.17 -0.10 1.32
CA THR A 25 19.28 0.70 0.79
C THR A 25 19.08 1.09 -0.68
N ASP A 26 18.31 0.31 -1.43
CA ASP A 26 17.96 0.61 -2.81
C ASP A 26 16.84 1.67 -2.87
N ALA A 27 17.08 2.73 -3.63
CA ALA A 27 16.18 3.87 -3.73
C ALA A 27 14.89 3.55 -4.51
N ALA A 28 14.96 2.64 -5.49
CA ALA A 28 13.79 2.24 -6.27
C ALA A 28 12.87 1.33 -5.44
N ALA A 29 13.44 0.34 -4.75
CA ALA A 29 12.73 -0.53 -3.81
C ALA A 29 12.12 0.29 -2.67
N ARG A 30 12.87 1.24 -2.08
CA ARG A 30 12.33 2.15 -1.06
C ARG A 30 11.10 2.90 -1.56
N ARG A 31 11.14 3.46 -2.77
CA ARG A 31 9.98 4.16 -3.36
C ARG A 31 8.79 3.23 -3.57
N ALA A 32 9.02 2.04 -4.14
CA ALA A 32 7.96 1.06 -4.35
C ALA A 32 7.28 0.64 -3.04
N HIS A 33 8.06 0.41 -1.98
CA HIS A 33 7.51 0.08 -0.66
C HIS A 33 6.74 1.25 -0.02
N LEU A 34 7.17 2.50 -0.24
CA LEU A 34 6.40 3.67 0.21
C LEU A 34 5.07 3.81 -0.56
N GLU A 35 5.08 3.61 -1.88
CA GLU A 35 3.85 3.64 -2.69
C GLU A 35 2.86 2.54 -2.27
N LEU A 36 3.37 1.34 -1.97
CA LEU A 36 2.57 0.24 -1.42
C LEU A 36 2.02 0.58 -0.03
N ALA A 37 2.83 1.17 0.84
CA ALA A 37 2.40 1.60 2.17
C ALA A 37 1.23 2.58 2.08
N ASP A 38 1.35 3.62 1.25
CA ASP A 38 0.29 4.62 1.06
C ASP A 38 -0.98 4.01 0.46
N GLU A 39 -0.86 3.04 -0.44
CA GLU A 39 -2.00 2.31 -0.99
C GLU A 39 -2.70 1.45 0.06
N TYR A 40 -1.95 0.77 0.92
CA TYR A 40 -2.53 0.03 2.04
C TYR A 40 -3.16 0.96 3.09
N GLU A 41 -2.59 2.14 3.38
CA GLU A 41 -3.22 3.14 4.25
C GLU A 41 -4.55 3.63 3.69
N ARG A 42 -4.62 3.88 2.36
CA ARG A 42 -5.89 4.20 1.69
C ARG A 42 -6.93 3.09 1.88
N ARG A 43 -6.55 1.83 1.66
CA ARG A 43 -7.48 0.70 1.82
C ARG A 43 -7.91 0.50 3.28
N ALA A 44 -7.03 0.73 4.24
CA ALA A 44 -7.35 0.71 5.66
C ALA A 44 -8.36 1.79 6.08
N GLN A 45 -8.47 2.87 5.31
CA GLN A 45 -9.48 3.92 5.47
C GLN A 45 -10.77 3.62 4.69
N GLY A 46 -10.85 2.48 4.00
CA GLY A 46 -12.01 2.06 3.23
C GLY A 46 -12.07 2.60 1.80
N PHE A 47 -11.00 3.20 1.29
CA PHE A 47 -10.94 3.62 -0.12
C PHE A 47 -10.79 2.42 -1.05
N GLU A 48 -11.51 2.45 -2.17
CA GLU A 48 -11.35 1.46 -3.23
C GLU A 48 -9.96 1.59 -3.89
N PRO A 49 -9.36 0.48 -4.35
CA PRO A 49 -8.06 0.49 -5.00
C PRO A 49 -8.09 1.40 -6.23
N LYS A 50 -7.00 2.15 -6.47
CA LYS A 50 -6.90 2.98 -7.68
C LYS A 50 -7.15 2.11 -8.92
N PRO A 51 -8.08 2.49 -9.81
CA PRO A 51 -8.31 1.74 -11.03
C PRO A 51 -7.03 1.71 -11.83
N ILE A 52 -6.61 0.50 -12.22
CA ILE A 52 -5.49 0.32 -13.14
C ILE A 52 -6.00 0.80 -14.49
N HIS A 53 -5.65 2.04 -14.87
CA HIS A 53 -5.90 2.49 -16.23
C HIS A 53 -4.97 1.70 -17.16
N HIS A 54 -5.48 0.57 -17.66
CA HIS A 54 -4.93 -0.06 -18.84
C HIS A 54 -5.05 0.97 -19.95
N ARG A 55 -3.96 1.65 -20.25
CA ARG A 55 -3.86 2.55 -21.40
C ARG A 55 -3.86 1.65 -22.63
N THR A 56 -5.05 1.27 -23.11
CA THR A 56 -5.21 0.74 -24.46
C THR A 56 -4.83 1.83 -25.44
N THR A 57 -3.86 1.48 -26.27
CA THR A 57 -3.27 2.24 -27.38
C THR A 57 -4.32 2.75 -28.37
#